data_AF-A0A9X8VJV5-F1
#
_entry.id   AF-A0A9X8VJV5-F1
#
_cell.length_a   1.000
_cell.length_b   1.000
_cell.length_c   1.000
_cell.angle_alpha   90.00
_cell.angle_beta   90.00
_cell.angle_gamma   90.00
#
_symmetry.space_group_name_H-M   'P 1'
#
loop_
_entity.id
_entity.type
_entity.pdbx_description
1 polymer ?
#
loop_
_entity_poly.entity_id
_entity_poly.type
_entity_poly.pdbx_seq_one_letter_code
_entity_poly.pdbx_strand_id
1 'polypeptide(L)'
;SADNKTLLGAVLVGDTSDYGNLLQLALNGIALPENPDGLILPAHAGSKPAIGVDSLPESAQICSCFDVSKGDIIQAVNKGCHTVAALKAETKAGTGCGGCIPLLTQVLNAELSKQGIEVNHHLCEHFAYSRQELFHLIRVEGIKSFEALLAKYGKGYGCEVCKPTVGSLLASCWNEYILKPQHTPLQDTNDNFLGNIQKDGTYSVIPRSAGG
;
A
#
# COMPACT_ATOMS: atom_id res chain seq x y z
N SER A 1 22.02 14.23 -16.55
CA SER A 1 22.95 15.38 -16.54
C SER A 1 23.73 15.42 -17.84
N ALA A 2 24.49 16.48 -18.12
CA ALA A 2 25.31 16.57 -19.35
C ALA A 2 26.39 15.48 -19.46
N ASP A 3 26.82 14.92 -18.33
CA ASP A 3 27.77 13.81 -18.24
C ASP A 3 27.10 12.43 -18.11
N ASN A 4 25.77 12.34 -18.24
CA ASN A 4 24.96 11.12 -18.11
C ASN A 4 25.10 10.36 -16.78
N LYS A 5 25.62 11.00 -15.72
CA LYS A 5 25.82 10.35 -14.41
C LYS A 5 24.67 10.48 -13.44
N THR A 6 23.85 11.53 -13.56
CA THR A 6 22.77 11.82 -12.61
C THR A 6 21.43 12.06 -13.31
N LEU A 7 20.36 11.66 -12.63
CA LEU A 7 19.00 11.94 -13.06
C LEU A 7 18.66 13.41 -12.76
N LEU A 8 18.13 14.15 -13.75
CA LEU A 8 17.70 15.53 -13.54
C LEU A 8 16.21 15.64 -13.20
N GLY A 9 15.41 14.66 -13.64
CA GLY A 9 13.97 14.63 -13.43
C GLY A 9 13.33 13.49 -14.22
N ALA A 10 12.10 13.16 -13.87
CA ALA A 10 11.30 12.14 -14.53
C ALA A 10 9.83 12.56 -14.59
N VAL A 11 9.13 12.17 -15.65
CA VAL A 11 7.69 12.32 -15.80
C VAL A 11 7.12 10.93 -16.05
N LEU A 12 6.24 10.47 -15.16
CA LEU A 12 5.63 9.15 -15.25
C LEU A 12 4.17 9.29 -15.67
N VAL A 13 3.72 8.46 -16.61
CA VAL A 13 2.34 8.40 -17.10
C VAL A 13 1.91 6.94 -17.11
N GLY A 14 0.78 6.62 -16.48
CA GLY A 14 0.32 5.24 -16.30
C GLY A 14 0.82 4.64 -14.98
N ASP A 15 1.66 3.62 -15.05
CA ASP A 15 2.27 3.00 -13.86
C ASP A 15 3.31 3.95 -13.24
N THR A 16 3.08 4.35 -11.99
CA THR A 16 3.93 5.28 -11.23
C THR A 16 4.69 4.60 -10.09
N SER A 17 4.76 3.27 -10.08
CA SER A 17 5.40 2.49 -9.01
C SER A 17 6.86 2.89 -8.76
N ASP A 18 7.59 3.33 -9.80
CA ASP A 18 9.00 3.75 -9.69
C ASP A 18 9.19 5.20 -9.22
N TYR A 19 8.11 5.95 -9.01
CA TYR A 19 8.16 7.37 -8.63
C TYR A 19 9.09 7.62 -7.45
N GLY A 20 8.98 6.82 -6.38
CA GLY A 20 9.79 6.98 -5.18
C GLY A 20 11.29 6.83 -5.46
N ASN A 21 11.68 5.82 -6.25
CA ASN A 21 13.07 5.55 -6.58
C ASN A 21 13.68 6.67 -7.45
N LEU A 22 12.96 7.06 -8.51
CA LEU A 22 13.38 8.13 -9.44
C LEU A 22 13.44 9.49 -8.74
N LEU A 23 12.50 9.77 -7.82
CA LEU A 23 12.53 11.00 -7.04
C LEU A 23 13.80 11.08 -6.19
N GLN A 24 14.18 9.98 -5.53
CA GLN A 24 15.38 9.98 -4.68
C GLN A 24 16.68 10.09 -5.49
N LEU A 25 16.75 9.49 -6.69
CA LEU A 25 17.87 9.69 -7.64
C LEU A 25 18.04 11.17 -7.99
N ALA A 26 16.94 11.85 -8.32
CA ALA A 26 16.95 13.24 -8.73
C ALA A 26 17.26 14.20 -7.57
N LEU A 27 16.67 13.98 -6.40
CA LEU A 27 16.83 14.87 -5.24
C LEU A 27 18.22 14.76 -4.59
N ASN A 28 18.78 13.55 -4.49
CA ASN A 28 20.03 13.33 -3.78
C ASN A 28 21.25 13.28 -4.71
N GLY A 29 21.07 13.47 -6.02
CA GLY A 29 22.16 13.43 -7.00
C GLY A 29 22.89 12.08 -7.02
N ILE A 30 22.17 10.98 -6.75
CA ILE A 30 22.75 9.63 -6.69
C ILE A 30 23.17 9.22 -8.10
N ALA A 31 24.34 8.58 -8.21
CA ALA A 31 24.86 8.10 -9.49
C ALA A 31 23.92 7.05 -10.10
N LEU A 32 23.68 7.17 -11.40
CA LEU A 32 22.89 6.19 -12.15
C LEU A 32 23.60 4.82 -12.18
N PRO A 33 22.84 3.71 -12.17
CA PRO A 33 23.40 2.39 -12.36
C PRO A 33 24.07 2.25 -13.74
N GLU A 34 24.95 1.26 -13.88
CA GLU A 34 25.69 1.02 -15.14
C GLU A 34 24.79 0.89 -16.37
N ASN A 35 23.57 0.35 -16.19
CA ASN A 35 22.54 0.23 -17.22
C ASN A 35 21.29 1.06 -16.82
N PRO A 36 21.20 2.36 -17.20
CA PRO A 36 20.11 3.24 -16.80
C PRO A 36 18.75 2.87 -17.42
N ASP A 37 18.73 2.17 -18.55
CA ASP A 37 17.52 1.67 -19.20
C ASP A 37 16.72 0.71 -18.31
N GLY A 38 17.40 -0.01 -17.41
CA GLY A 38 16.77 -0.86 -16.40
C GLY A 38 15.90 -0.12 -15.38
N LEU A 39 16.01 1.21 -15.29
CA LEU A 39 15.16 2.03 -14.44
C LEU A 39 13.75 2.26 -15.04
N ILE A 40 13.61 2.17 -16.36
CA ILE A 40 12.36 2.46 -17.08
C ILE A 40 11.74 1.22 -17.74
N LEU A 41 12.57 0.24 -18.09
CA LEU A 41 12.10 -0.99 -18.71
C LEU A 41 11.43 -1.90 -17.66
N PRO A 42 10.42 -2.70 -18.05
CA PRO A 42 9.90 -3.75 -17.19
C PRO A 42 11.04 -4.70 -16.78
N ALA A 43 10.91 -5.35 -15.62
CA ALA A 43 11.87 -6.31 -15.11
C ALA A 43 11.98 -7.54 -16.05
N HIS A 44 12.81 -7.47 -17.09
CA HIS A 44 13.09 -8.59 -17.97
C HIS A 44 14.29 -9.35 -17.38
N ALA A 45 14.00 -10.40 -16.60
CA ALA A 45 14.99 -11.33 -16.02
C ALA A 45 15.82 -10.84 -14.81
N GLY A 46 15.31 -9.90 -14.01
CA GLY A 46 15.92 -9.50 -12.73
C GLY A 46 15.10 -8.44 -11.99
N SER A 47 15.38 -8.23 -10.70
CA SER A 47 14.80 -7.12 -9.94
C SER A 47 15.28 -5.78 -10.52
N LYS A 48 14.36 -4.81 -10.66
CA LYS A 48 14.72 -3.44 -11.08
C LYS A 48 15.82 -2.87 -10.16
N PRO A 49 16.77 -2.06 -10.68
CA PRO A 49 17.72 -1.35 -9.85
C PRO A 49 16.98 -0.37 -8.95
N ALA A 50 16.66 -0.81 -7.73
CA ALA A 50 16.06 0.03 -6.70
C ALA A 50 17.19 0.53 -5.79
N ILE A 51 17.27 1.83 -5.60
CA ILE A 51 18.03 2.36 -4.46
C ILE A 51 17.21 1.98 -3.23
N GLY A 52 17.68 0.94 -2.53
CA GLY A 52 17.09 0.56 -1.27
C GLY A 52 17.07 1.77 -0.34
N VAL A 53 15.99 1.92 0.43
CA VAL A 53 15.85 3.01 1.41
C VAL A 53 17.05 3.10 2.36
N ASP A 54 17.78 2.01 2.56
CA ASP A 54 19.03 1.96 3.33
C ASP A 54 20.16 2.83 2.76
N SER A 55 20.24 2.98 1.44
CA SER A 55 21.28 3.77 0.76
C SER A 55 21.00 5.27 0.77
N LEU A 56 19.81 5.69 1.23
CA LEU A 56 19.47 7.11 1.36
C LEU A 56 20.19 7.75 2.56
N PRO A 57 20.75 8.97 2.43
CA PRO A 57 21.30 9.69 3.58
C PRO A 57 20.20 10.02 4.60
N GLU A 58 20.55 10.22 5.87
CA GLU A 58 19.57 10.64 6.89
C GLU A 58 18.91 11.99 6.56
N SER A 59 19.63 12.87 5.85
CA SER A 59 19.10 14.14 5.35
C SER A 59 18.14 13.99 4.15
N ALA A 60 17.92 12.78 3.63
CA ALA A 60 17.03 12.56 2.50
C ALA A 60 15.60 12.99 2.85
N GLN A 61 15.05 13.85 2.02
CA GLN A 61 13.71 14.40 2.20
C GLN A 61 12.66 13.33 1.83
N ILE A 62 11.83 12.94 2.80
CA ILE A 62 10.79 11.91 2.61
C ILE A 62 9.40 12.53 2.46
N CYS A 63 9.05 13.55 3.25
CA CYS A 63 7.76 14.25 3.16
C CYS A 63 7.92 15.76 3.03
N SER A 64 7.72 16.32 1.84
CA SER A 64 7.94 17.76 1.61
C SER A 64 6.87 18.64 2.28
N CYS A 65 5.65 18.12 2.48
CA CYS A 65 4.57 18.89 3.10
C CYS A 65 4.85 19.29 4.55
N PHE A 66 5.59 18.46 5.29
CA PHE A 66 5.89 18.66 6.70
C PHE A 66 7.38 18.66 7.00
N ASP A 67 8.20 18.77 5.95
CA ASP A 67 9.67 18.80 6.03
C ASP A 67 10.27 17.65 6.86
N VAL A 68 9.81 16.42 6.61
CA VAL A 68 10.27 15.23 7.35
C VAL A 68 11.34 14.51 6.54
N SER A 69 12.52 14.34 7.15
CA SER A 69 13.65 13.59 6.60
C SER A 69 13.66 12.12 7.01
N LYS A 70 14.53 11.31 6.40
CA LYS A 70 14.78 9.93 6.82
C LYS A 70 15.27 9.87 8.28
N GLY A 71 16.12 10.80 8.69
CA GLY A 71 16.64 10.89 10.06
C GLY A 71 15.52 11.12 11.08
N ASP A 72 14.55 11.98 10.78
CA ASP A 72 13.40 12.23 11.65
C ASP A 72 12.54 10.97 11.84
N ILE A 73 12.38 10.17 10.78
CA ILE A 73 11.67 8.91 10.84
C ILE A 73 12.44 7.90 11.71
N ILE A 74 13.75 7.76 11.51
CA ILE A 74 14.58 6.87 12.33
C ILE A 74 14.50 7.26 13.82
N GLN A 75 14.57 8.56 14.13
CA GLN A 75 14.39 9.05 15.49
C GLN A 75 13.01 8.73 16.06
N ALA A 76 11.95 8.87 15.27
CA ALA A 76 10.59 8.51 15.69
C ALA A 76 10.44 7.00 15.93
N VAL A 77 11.03 6.15 15.08
CA VAL A 77 11.05 4.69 15.28
C VAL A 77 11.81 4.35 16.57
N ASN A 78 12.98 4.95 16.81
CA ASN A 78 13.75 4.76 18.04
C ASN A 78 13.01 5.21 19.31
N LYS A 79 12.05 6.14 19.21
CA LYS A 79 11.14 6.52 20.30
C LYS A 79 9.98 5.54 20.51
N GLY A 80 9.84 4.51 19.69
CA GLY A 80 8.79 3.48 19.77
C GLY A 80 7.68 3.60 18.71
N CYS A 81 7.82 4.46 17.69
CA CYS A 81 6.82 4.59 16.62
C CYS A 81 6.94 3.46 15.59
N HIS A 82 6.42 2.27 15.90
CA HIS A 82 6.56 1.08 15.05
C HIS A 82 5.43 0.88 14.03
N THR A 83 4.57 1.87 13.83
CA THR A 83 3.48 1.80 12.85
C THR A 83 3.41 3.09 12.03
N VAL A 84 2.88 3.00 10.81
CA VAL A 84 2.65 4.19 9.97
C VAL A 84 1.69 5.17 10.67
N ALA A 85 0.72 4.67 11.44
CA ALA A 85 -0.18 5.51 12.23
C ALA A 85 0.57 6.27 13.35
N ALA A 86 1.48 5.60 14.06
CA ALA A 86 2.32 6.24 15.07
C ALA A 86 3.27 7.27 14.44
N LEU A 87 3.90 6.96 13.31
CA LEU A 87 4.74 7.92 12.57
C LEU A 87 3.94 9.13 12.08
N LYS A 88 2.70 8.93 11.61
CA LYS A 88 1.80 10.03 11.22
C LYS A 88 1.48 10.93 12.41
N ALA A 89 1.27 10.36 13.59
CA ALA A 89 0.96 11.14 14.79
C ALA A 89 2.18 11.96 15.26
N GLU A 90 3.38 11.37 15.25
CA GLU A 90 4.60 12.02 15.72
C GLU A 90 5.17 13.03 14.70
N THR A 91 5.29 12.63 13.43
CA THR A 91 6.01 13.41 12.40
C THR A 91 5.10 14.17 11.46
N LYS A 92 3.78 13.89 11.47
CA LYS A 92 2.78 14.39 10.48
C LYS A 92 3.01 13.92 9.04
N ALA A 93 4.09 13.19 8.74
CA ALA A 93 4.35 12.67 7.40
C ALA A 93 3.19 11.81 6.88
N GLY A 94 2.69 12.11 5.68
CA GLY A 94 1.59 11.36 5.07
C GLY A 94 0.18 11.80 5.50
N THR A 95 0.04 12.93 6.21
CA THR A 95 -1.26 13.56 6.54
C THR A 95 -1.64 14.72 5.61
N GLY A 96 -0.72 15.12 4.72
CA GLY A 96 -0.89 16.23 3.77
C GLY A 96 -1.32 15.71 2.40
N CYS A 97 -0.42 15.73 1.41
CA CYS A 97 -0.71 15.20 0.08
C CYS A 97 -0.70 13.66 -0.02
N GLY A 98 -0.15 12.96 0.96
CA GLY A 98 -0.08 11.49 1.01
C GLY A 98 0.95 10.84 0.06
N GLY A 99 1.59 11.59 -0.85
CA GLY A 99 2.53 11.04 -1.83
C GLY A 99 3.76 10.36 -1.23
N CYS A 100 4.15 10.71 0.00
CA CYS A 100 5.27 10.10 0.70
C CYS A 100 4.95 8.76 1.38
N ILE A 101 3.67 8.35 1.48
CA ILE A 101 3.25 7.16 2.25
C ILE A 101 3.99 5.88 1.81
N PRO A 102 4.16 5.58 0.50
CA PRO A 102 4.89 4.38 0.08
C PRO A 102 6.35 4.39 0.56
N LEU A 103 7.06 5.50 0.35
CA LEU A 103 8.47 5.63 0.73
C LEU A 103 8.65 5.66 2.25
N LEU A 104 7.76 6.35 2.97
CA LEU A 104 7.70 6.37 4.44
C LEU A 104 7.55 4.94 5.01
N THR A 105 6.67 4.14 4.40
CA THR A 105 6.43 2.75 4.82
C THR A 105 7.66 1.87 4.56
N GLN A 106 8.34 2.07 3.43
CA GLN A 106 9.59 1.36 3.15
C GLN A 106 10.69 1.70 4.18
N VAL A 107 10.87 2.98 4.51
CA VAL A 107 11.83 3.42 5.54
C VAL A 107 11.50 2.82 6.90
N LEU A 108 10.21 2.86 7.31
CA LEU A 108 9.75 2.24 8.55
C LEU A 108 10.09 0.75 8.59
N ASN A 109 9.73 0.00 7.55
CA ASN A 109 9.95 -1.46 7.52
C ASN A 109 11.43 -1.83 7.53
N ALA A 110 12.27 -1.06 6.84
CA ALA A 110 13.71 -1.26 6.86
C ALA A 110 14.30 -1.02 8.27
N GLU A 111 13.83 0.02 8.98
CA GLU A 111 14.29 0.32 10.33
C GLU A 111 13.80 -0.71 11.35
N LEU A 112 12.54 -1.14 11.26
CA LEU A 112 12.00 -2.22 12.10
C LEU A 112 12.76 -3.53 11.89
N SER A 113 13.09 -3.86 10.64
CA SER A 113 13.88 -5.06 10.31
C SER A 113 15.28 -5.01 10.93
N LYS A 114 15.94 -3.84 10.97
CA LYS A 114 17.24 -3.66 11.65
C LYS A 114 17.15 -3.84 13.16
N GLN A 115 16.03 -3.45 13.77
CA GLN A 115 15.78 -3.64 15.19
C GLN A 115 15.32 -5.07 15.53
N GLY A 116 15.21 -5.97 14.53
CA GLY A 116 14.72 -7.33 14.72
C GLY A 116 13.22 -7.41 15.01
N ILE A 117 12.48 -6.33 14.73
CA ILE A 117 11.03 -6.27 14.90
C ILE A 117 10.38 -6.79 13.62
N GLU A 118 9.72 -7.94 13.73
CA GLU A 118 9.04 -8.56 12.60
C GLU A 118 7.81 -7.70 12.20
N VAL A 119 7.81 -7.21 10.95
CA VAL A 119 6.69 -6.44 10.43
C VAL A 119 5.54 -7.39 10.13
N ASN A 120 4.50 -7.32 10.94
CA ASN A 120 3.32 -8.15 10.76
C ASN A 120 2.44 -7.60 9.62
N HIS A 121 2.29 -8.36 8.54
CA HIS A 121 1.48 -8.01 7.37
C HIS A 121 0.06 -8.59 7.42
N HIS A 122 -0.40 -9.06 8.58
CA HIS A 122 -1.73 -9.62 8.75
C HIS A 122 -2.79 -8.55 8.51
N LEU A 123 -3.87 -8.92 7.82
CA LEU A 123 -5.00 -8.03 7.57
C LEU A 123 -5.68 -7.61 8.88
N CYS A 124 -5.87 -8.55 9.80
CA CYS A 124 -6.37 -8.32 11.15
C CYS A 124 -6.15 -9.57 12.02
N GLU A 125 -6.63 -9.57 13.25
CA GLU A 125 -6.56 -10.74 14.15
C GLU A 125 -7.20 -12.02 13.57
N HIS A 126 -8.14 -11.89 12.63
CA HIS A 126 -8.85 -13.01 12.01
C HIS A 126 -8.05 -13.67 10.88
N PHE A 127 -7.18 -12.94 10.20
CA PHE A 127 -6.43 -13.42 9.03
C PHE A 127 -4.96 -13.04 9.14
N ALA A 128 -4.11 -14.07 9.27
CA ALA A 128 -2.66 -13.92 9.33
C ALA A 128 -2.01 -13.69 7.95
N TYR A 129 -2.70 -13.00 7.06
CA TYR A 129 -2.34 -12.80 5.67
C TYR A 129 -2.63 -11.37 5.26
N SER A 130 -1.80 -10.83 4.38
CA SER A 130 -2.03 -9.56 3.71
C SER A 130 -3.19 -9.66 2.72
N ARG A 131 -3.72 -8.50 2.31
CA ARG A 131 -4.75 -8.42 1.26
C ARG A 131 -4.33 -9.13 -0.03
N GLN A 132 -3.06 -9.01 -0.41
CA GLN A 132 -2.52 -9.56 -1.65
C GLN A 132 -2.42 -11.09 -1.56
N GLU A 133 -1.93 -11.62 -0.44
CA GLU A 133 -1.91 -13.07 -0.18
C GLU A 133 -3.33 -13.65 -0.18
N LEU A 134 -4.28 -13.00 0.51
CA LEU A 134 -5.69 -13.44 0.50
C LEU A 134 -6.28 -13.44 -0.92
N PHE A 135 -5.97 -12.45 -1.75
CA PHE A 135 -6.38 -12.43 -3.16
C PHE A 135 -5.83 -13.64 -3.93
N HIS A 136 -4.54 -13.96 -3.74
CA HIS A 136 -3.92 -15.12 -4.36
C HIS A 136 -4.54 -16.43 -3.89
N LEU A 137 -4.76 -16.60 -2.58
CA LEU A 137 -5.41 -17.77 -2.00
C LEU A 137 -6.83 -17.97 -2.56
N ILE A 138 -7.62 -16.90 -2.64
CA ILE A 138 -8.98 -16.92 -3.22
C ILE A 138 -8.94 -17.39 -4.67
N ARG A 139 -8.03 -16.86 -5.49
CA ARG A 139 -7.91 -17.22 -6.91
C ARG A 139 -7.44 -18.66 -7.12
N VAL A 140 -6.38 -19.07 -6.43
CA VAL A 140 -5.75 -20.38 -6.63
C VAL A 140 -6.67 -21.50 -6.18
N GLU A 141 -7.37 -21.33 -5.06
CA GLU A 141 -8.24 -22.35 -4.52
C GLU A 141 -9.70 -22.27 -4.98
N GLY A 142 -10.06 -21.24 -5.75
CA GLY A 142 -11.42 -21.06 -6.22
C GLY A 142 -12.43 -20.75 -5.11
N ILE A 143 -12.01 -20.03 -4.05
CA ILE A 143 -12.87 -19.74 -2.89
C ILE A 143 -13.91 -18.68 -3.27
N LYS A 144 -15.19 -18.97 -3.04
CA LYS A 144 -16.32 -18.09 -3.43
C LYS A 144 -17.11 -17.45 -2.29
N SER A 145 -16.84 -17.83 -1.04
CA SER A 145 -17.55 -17.30 0.12
C SER A 145 -16.59 -16.92 1.24
N PHE A 146 -17.01 -15.95 2.06
CA PHE A 146 -16.27 -15.55 3.24
C PHE A 146 -16.12 -16.70 4.23
N GLU A 147 -17.17 -17.50 4.43
CA GLU A 147 -17.16 -18.66 5.33
C GLU A 147 -16.11 -19.69 4.91
N ALA A 148 -16.00 -19.99 3.62
CA ALA A 148 -15.00 -20.92 3.10
C ALA A 148 -13.57 -20.37 3.27
N LEU A 149 -13.37 -19.06 3.06
CA LEU A 149 -12.07 -18.42 3.29
C LEU A 149 -11.70 -18.43 4.78
N LEU A 150 -12.66 -18.08 5.65
CA LEU A 150 -12.48 -18.02 7.09
C LEU A 150 -12.20 -19.40 7.68
N ALA A 151 -12.90 -20.44 7.23
CA ALA A 151 -12.70 -21.81 7.70
C ALA A 151 -11.32 -22.38 7.35
N LYS A 152 -10.74 -21.97 6.22
CA LYS A 152 -9.41 -22.45 5.78
C LYS A 152 -8.25 -21.60 6.29
N TYR A 153 -8.40 -20.28 6.23
CA TYR A 153 -7.29 -19.33 6.35
C TYR A 153 -7.48 -18.30 7.47
N GLY A 154 -8.56 -18.39 8.23
CA GLY A 154 -8.83 -17.48 9.32
C GLY A 154 -9.37 -18.16 10.57
N LYS A 155 -9.88 -17.34 11.47
CA LYS A 155 -10.48 -17.76 12.74
C LYS A 155 -11.55 -16.76 13.19
N GLY A 156 -12.45 -17.17 14.07
CA GLY A 156 -13.51 -16.31 14.61
C GLY A 156 -14.67 -16.09 13.65
N TYR A 157 -15.29 -14.90 13.68
CA TYR A 157 -16.48 -14.56 12.89
C TYR A 157 -16.24 -13.40 11.89
N GLY A 158 -15.04 -12.83 11.89
CA GLY A 158 -14.66 -11.65 11.12
C GLY A 158 -15.11 -10.32 11.74
N CYS A 159 -14.40 -9.25 11.40
CA CYS A 159 -14.66 -7.88 11.83
C CYS A 159 -14.97 -6.94 10.66
N GLU A 160 -15.19 -5.67 10.99
CA GLU A 160 -15.38 -4.54 10.08
C GLU A 160 -14.20 -4.28 9.13
N VAL A 161 -13.01 -4.83 9.39
CA VAL A 161 -11.86 -4.74 8.48
C VAL A 161 -11.88 -5.86 7.46
N CYS A 162 -11.97 -7.12 7.91
CA CYS A 162 -11.79 -8.26 7.01
C CYS A 162 -13.03 -8.59 6.19
N LYS A 163 -14.25 -8.36 6.69
CA LYS A 163 -15.49 -8.65 5.95
C LYS A 163 -15.59 -7.83 4.64
N PRO A 164 -15.51 -6.49 4.67
CA PRO A 164 -15.56 -5.71 3.43
C PRO A 164 -14.32 -5.94 2.56
N THR A 165 -13.14 -6.18 3.15
CA THR A 165 -11.94 -6.53 2.38
C THR A 165 -12.15 -7.80 1.57
N VAL A 166 -12.58 -8.90 2.21
CA VAL A 166 -12.84 -10.16 1.52
C VAL A 166 -13.98 -10.03 0.52
N GLY A 167 -15.04 -9.28 0.86
CA GLY A 167 -16.12 -8.95 -0.08
C GLY A 167 -15.59 -8.29 -1.37
N SER A 168 -14.70 -7.30 -1.23
CA SER A 168 -14.02 -6.67 -2.36
C SER A 168 -13.16 -7.65 -3.14
N LEU A 169 -12.37 -8.51 -2.47
CA LEU A 169 -11.52 -9.50 -3.14
C LEU A 169 -12.33 -10.53 -3.93
N LEU A 170 -13.44 -11.02 -3.37
CA LEU A 170 -14.35 -11.94 -4.03
C LEU A 170 -15.02 -11.30 -5.24
N ALA A 171 -15.44 -10.03 -5.13
CA ALA A 171 -15.98 -9.27 -6.25
C ALA A 171 -14.94 -9.10 -7.38
N SER A 172 -13.68 -8.79 -7.04
CA SER A 172 -12.60 -8.67 -8.04
C SER A 172 -12.24 -10.00 -8.70
N CYS A 173 -12.38 -11.13 -7.99
CA CYS A 173 -12.07 -12.45 -8.54
C CYS A 173 -13.20 -13.02 -9.41
N TRP A 174 -14.45 -12.88 -8.97
CA TRP A 174 -15.59 -13.61 -9.53
C TRP A 174 -16.68 -12.72 -10.13
N ASN A 175 -16.70 -11.43 -9.78
CA ASN A 175 -17.65 -10.43 -10.24
C ASN A 175 -19.13 -10.88 -10.16
N GLU A 176 -19.49 -11.55 -9.06
CA GLU A 176 -20.86 -11.99 -8.83
C GLU A 176 -21.77 -10.85 -8.36
N TYR A 177 -23.08 -11.02 -8.54
CA TYR A 177 -24.06 -10.03 -8.08
C TYR A 177 -23.99 -9.81 -6.56
N ILE A 178 -23.82 -8.54 -6.17
CA ILE A 178 -23.42 -8.14 -4.82
C ILE A 178 -24.52 -8.34 -3.77
N LEU A 179 -25.80 -8.30 -4.17
CA LEU A 179 -26.94 -8.53 -3.27
C LEU A 179 -27.38 -10.00 -3.21
N LYS A 180 -26.56 -10.93 -3.74
CA LYS A 180 -26.79 -12.35 -3.43
C LYS A 180 -26.68 -12.55 -1.92
N PRO A 181 -27.50 -13.43 -1.31
CA PRO A 181 -27.52 -13.64 0.15
C PRO A 181 -26.16 -13.93 0.79
N GLN A 182 -25.25 -14.56 0.04
CA GLN A 182 -23.88 -14.88 0.44
C GLN A 182 -22.91 -13.68 0.49
N HIS A 183 -23.21 -12.60 -0.23
CA HIS A 183 -22.33 -11.42 -0.38
C HIS A 183 -22.85 -10.21 0.39
N THR A 184 -24.17 -10.07 0.55
CA THR A 184 -24.85 -8.98 1.30
C THR A 184 -24.27 -8.75 2.70
N PRO A 185 -23.98 -9.78 3.53
CA PRO A 185 -23.47 -9.58 4.89
C PRO A 185 -22.02 -9.03 4.94
N LEU A 186 -21.33 -9.04 3.80
CA LEU A 186 -19.95 -8.53 3.68
C LEU A 186 -19.91 -7.07 3.24
N GLN A 187 -21.04 -6.53 2.78
CA GLN A 187 -21.13 -5.18 2.25
C GLN A 187 -21.38 -4.17 3.36
N ASP A 188 -20.86 -2.96 3.16
CA ASP A 188 -21.27 -1.82 3.96
C ASP A 188 -22.71 -1.38 3.62
N THR A 189 -23.23 -0.41 4.39
CA THR A 189 -24.57 0.12 4.20
C THR A 189 -24.79 0.62 2.77
N ASN A 190 -23.81 1.33 2.20
CA ASN A 190 -23.96 1.95 0.88
C ASN A 190 -24.02 0.90 -0.24
N ASP A 191 -23.16 -0.11 -0.16
CA ASP A 191 -23.14 -1.22 -1.12
C ASP A 191 -24.40 -2.10 -1.02
N ASN A 192 -24.97 -2.26 0.18
CA ASN A 192 -26.24 -2.97 0.38
C ASN A 192 -27.45 -2.25 -0.26
N PHE A 193 -27.45 -0.92 -0.24
CA PHE A 193 -28.50 -0.11 -0.86
C PHE A 193 -28.18 0.32 -2.29
N LEU A 194 -27.03 -0.12 -2.83
CA LEU A 194 -26.50 0.29 -4.15
C LEU A 194 -26.50 1.81 -4.34
N GLY A 195 -26.26 2.55 -3.26
CA GLY A 195 -26.37 3.99 -3.24
C GLY A 195 -25.85 4.59 -1.94
N ASN A 196 -25.33 5.81 -2.02
CA ASN A 196 -24.91 6.58 -0.85
C ASN A 196 -26.08 7.44 -0.38
N ILE A 197 -26.56 7.18 0.84
CA ILE A 197 -27.68 7.92 1.44
C ILE A 197 -27.13 9.22 2.04
N GLN A 198 -27.65 10.35 1.58
CA GLN A 198 -27.27 11.68 2.04
C GLN A 198 -28.10 12.10 3.27
N LYS A 199 -27.59 13.07 4.02
CA LYS A 199 -28.26 13.57 5.25
C LYS A 199 -29.59 14.28 4.99
N ASP A 200 -29.83 14.74 3.78
CA ASP A 200 -31.06 15.41 3.34
C ASP A 200 -32.14 14.43 2.85
N GLY A 201 -31.89 13.12 2.96
CA GLY A 201 -32.81 12.07 2.52
C GLY A 201 -32.73 11.75 1.02
N THR A 202 -31.83 12.39 0.27
CA THR A 202 -31.53 12.01 -1.12
C THR A 202 -30.55 10.84 -1.17
N TYR A 203 -30.47 10.13 -2.30
CA TYR A 203 -29.47 9.09 -2.51
C TYR A 203 -28.74 9.32 -3.83
N SER A 204 -27.44 9.04 -3.86
CA SER A 204 -26.65 9.01 -5.09
C SER A 204 -26.29 7.58 -5.45
N VAL A 205 -26.59 7.19 -6.69
CA VAL A 205 -26.12 5.92 -7.25
C VAL A 205 -24.73 6.17 -7.82
N ILE A 206 -23.72 5.56 -7.21
CA ILE A 206 -22.36 5.58 -7.73
C ILE A 206 -22.13 4.23 -8.40
N PRO A 207 -22.00 4.15 -9.74
CA PRO A 207 -21.67 2.91 -10.42
C PRO A 207 -20.38 2.33 -9.83
N ARG A 208 -20.45 1.10 -9.33
CA ARG A 208 -19.27 0.42 -8.79
C ARG A 208 -18.27 0.17 -9.92
N SER A 209 -17.10 0.77 -9.80
CA SER A 209 -15.91 0.38 -10.54
C SER A 209 -15.05 -0.43 -9.58
N ALA A 210 -14.93 -1.75 -9.80
CA ALA A 210 -14.05 -2.59 -9.00
C ALA A 210 -12.60 -2.25 -9.34
N GLY A 211 -12.03 -1.26 -8.65
CA GLY A 211 -10.60 -0.97 -8.71
C GLY A 211 -9.83 -2.13 -8.10
N GLY A 212 -8.99 -2.78 -8.91
CA GLY A 212 -7.94 -3.69 -8.45
C GLY A 212 -6.79 -2.91 -7.84
#